data_AF-A0A315AGV1-F1
#
_entry.id   AF-A0A315AGV1-F1
#
_cell.length_a   1.000
_cell.length_b   1.000
_cell.length_c   1.000
_cell.angle_alpha   90.00
_cell.angle_beta   90.00
_cell.angle_gamma   90.00
#
_symmetry.space_group_name_H-M   'P 1'
#
loop_
_entity.id
_entity.type
_entity.pdbx_description
1 polymer ?
#
loop_
_entity_poly.entity_id
_entity_poly.type
_entity_poly.pdbx_seq_one_letter_code
_entity_poly.pdbx_strand_id
1 'polypeptide(L)'
;MSASSSSSSSDKLSSGWVNQARDAASSMRRSVAGQIGYWASLGRIAEASGLTVSETHEAIAFYDVRQAAPTDADPLDALEADFLAAKSAGRLWHAVRQTVQSNRRQAVKAA
;
A
#
# COMPACT_ATOMS: atom_id res chain seq x y z
N MET A 1 6.66 46.77 -24.58
CA MET A 1 5.66 45.91 -23.90
C MET A 1 6.09 44.49 -24.14
N SER A 2 6.66 43.86 -23.11
CA SER A 2 7.21 42.51 -23.15
C SER A 2 6.07 41.50 -23.14
N ALA A 3 5.96 40.67 -24.17
CA ALA A 3 5.19 39.44 -24.10
C ALA A 3 6.12 38.32 -23.60
N SER A 4 6.32 38.28 -22.29
CA SER A 4 6.79 37.07 -21.61
C SER A 4 5.56 36.25 -21.24
N SER A 5 5.24 35.23 -22.05
CA SER A 5 4.24 34.23 -21.70
C SER A 5 4.78 32.84 -22.00
N SER A 6 5.46 32.32 -20.98
CA SER A 6 5.59 30.91 -20.59
C SER A 6 6.03 29.93 -21.67
N SER A 7 7.34 29.69 -21.71
CA SER A 7 7.92 28.40 -22.09
C SER A 7 7.27 27.30 -21.24
N SER A 8 6.26 26.63 -21.78
CA SER A 8 5.71 25.41 -21.19
C SER A 8 6.75 24.31 -21.35
N SER A 9 7.50 24.08 -20.28
CA SER A 9 8.46 22.99 -20.14
C SER A 9 7.79 21.67 -20.48
N SER A 10 8.32 21.05 -21.52
CA SER A 10 8.06 19.69 -21.92
C SER A 10 8.68 18.74 -20.90
N ASP A 11 8.08 18.64 -19.72
CA ASP A 11 8.39 17.57 -18.78
C ASP A 11 7.86 16.27 -19.38
N LYS A 12 8.80 15.50 -19.93
CA LYS A 12 8.62 14.12 -20.37
C LYS A 12 7.78 13.41 -19.31
N LEU A 13 6.56 13.00 -19.65
CA LEU A 13 5.74 12.14 -18.81
C LEU A 13 6.65 11.06 -18.23
N SER A 14 6.75 11.00 -16.89
CA SER A 14 7.64 10.06 -16.21
C SER A 14 7.44 8.66 -16.81
N SER A 15 8.54 7.98 -17.14
CA SER A 15 8.52 6.70 -17.84
C SER A 15 7.65 5.65 -17.13
N GLY A 16 7.49 5.77 -15.81
CA GLY A 16 6.56 4.96 -15.02
C GLY A 16 5.10 5.10 -15.49
N TRP A 17 4.61 6.32 -15.69
CA TRP A 17 3.23 6.57 -16.16
C TRP A 17 3.05 6.15 -17.61
N VAL A 18 4.07 6.33 -18.46
CA VAL A 18 4.03 5.88 -19.85
C VAL A 18 3.98 4.35 -19.93
N ASN A 19 4.76 3.65 -19.10
CA ASN A 19 4.74 2.20 -19.03
C ASN A 19 3.42 1.68 -18.44
N GLN A 20 2.93 2.30 -17.37
CA GLN A 20 1.64 1.93 -16.76
C GLN A 20 0.47 2.14 -17.73
N ALA A 21 0.45 3.25 -18.46
CA ALA A 21 -0.54 3.49 -19.50
C ALA A 21 -0.37 2.51 -20.67
N ARG A 22 0.85 2.13 -21.02
CA ARG A 22 1.14 1.13 -22.07
C ARG A 22 0.68 -0.27 -21.67
N ASP A 23 0.91 -0.67 -20.43
CA ASP A 23 0.49 -1.97 -19.89
C ASP A 23 -1.04 -2.02 -19.77
N ALA A 24 -1.69 -0.95 -19.28
CA ALA A 24 -3.15 -0.85 -19.27
C ALA A 24 -3.75 -0.86 -20.69
N ALA A 25 -3.13 -0.14 -21.63
CA ALA A 25 -3.55 -0.11 -23.03
C ALA A 25 -3.20 -1.39 -23.81
N SER A 26 -2.33 -2.26 -23.29
CA SER A 26 -2.02 -3.55 -23.93
C SER A 26 -3.26 -4.42 -24.07
N SER A 27 -4.18 -4.34 -23.11
CA SER A 27 -5.50 -4.98 -23.14
C SER A 27 -6.36 -4.46 -24.31
N MET A 28 -6.36 -3.15 -24.56
CA MET A 28 -7.13 -2.51 -25.64
C MET A 28 -6.62 -2.86 -27.05
N ARG A 29 -5.38 -3.35 -27.20
CA ARG A 29 -4.84 -3.78 -28.51
C ARG A 29 -5.30 -5.18 -28.93
N ARG A 30 -5.92 -5.95 -28.03
CA ARG A 30 -6.47 -7.26 -28.35
C ARG A 30 -7.85 -7.07 -28.97
N SER A 31 -8.15 -7.81 -30.04
CA SER A 31 -9.50 -7.80 -30.61
C SER A 31 -10.54 -8.15 -29.55
N VAL A 32 -11.75 -7.61 -29.65
CA VAL A 32 -12.85 -7.91 -28.72
C VAL A 32 -13.06 -9.42 -28.57
N ALA A 33 -12.99 -10.16 -29.69
CA ALA A 33 -13.03 -11.63 -29.68
C ALA A 33 -11.87 -12.26 -28.88
N GLY A 34 -10.66 -11.71 -28.98
CA GLY A 34 -9.50 -12.15 -28.19
C GLY A 34 -9.59 -11.81 -26.70
N GLN A 35 -10.21 -10.68 -26.35
CA GLN A 35 -10.49 -10.31 -24.96
C GLN A 35 -11.53 -11.27 -24.35
N ILE A 36 -12.61 -11.55 -25.07
CA ILE A 36 -13.64 -12.52 -24.64
C ILE A 36 -13.01 -13.92 -24.49
N GLY A 37 -12.22 -14.37 -25.47
CA GLY A 37 -11.57 -15.68 -25.41
C GLY A 37 -10.59 -15.81 -24.24
N TYR A 38 -9.92 -14.72 -23.86
CA TYR A 38 -9.04 -14.69 -22.69
C TYR A 38 -9.81 -14.79 -21.39
N TRP A 39 -10.84 -13.96 -21.19
CA TRP A 39 -11.67 -14.00 -19.99
C TRP A 39 -12.41 -15.34 -19.85
N ALA A 40 -12.89 -15.92 -20.96
CA ALA A 40 -13.49 -17.26 -20.97
C ALA A 40 -12.49 -18.36 -20.59
N SER A 41 -11.23 -18.23 -21.03
CA SER A 41 -10.17 -19.18 -20.66
C SER A 41 -9.79 -19.05 -19.19
N LEU A 42 -9.69 -17.83 -18.67
CA LEU A 42 -9.46 -17.59 -17.25
C LEU A 42 -10.59 -18.16 -16.39
N GLY A 43 -11.85 -17.98 -16.77
CA GLY A 43 -13.00 -18.55 -16.05
C GLY A 43 -12.94 -20.08 -15.96
N ARG A 44 -12.59 -20.75 -17.07
CA ARG A 44 -12.40 -22.22 -17.08
C ARG A 44 -11.24 -22.69 -16.19
N ILE A 45 -10.14 -21.94 -16.17
CA ILE A 45 -9.00 -22.24 -15.28
C ILE A 45 -9.40 -22.08 -13.82
N ALA A 46 -10.12 -20.99 -13.48
CA ALA A 46 -10.63 -20.76 -12.13
C ALA A 46 -11.55 -21.91 -11.68
N GLU A 47 -12.52 -22.29 -12.50
CA GLU A 47 -13.42 -23.41 -12.23
C GLU A 47 -12.67 -24.74 -12.06
N ALA A 48 -11.71 -25.04 -12.94
CA ALA A 48 -10.89 -26.25 -12.85
C ALA A 48 -9.97 -26.27 -11.61
N SER A 49 -9.54 -25.10 -11.14
CA SER A 49 -8.74 -24.95 -9.91
C SER A 49 -9.58 -24.97 -8.63
N GLY A 50 -10.91 -25.02 -8.75
CA GLY A 50 -11.82 -24.95 -7.62
C GLY A 50 -11.97 -23.56 -7.02
N LEU A 51 -11.43 -22.51 -7.66
CA LEU A 51 -11.72 -21.13 -7.28
C LEU A 51 -13.16 -20.81 -7.72
N THR A 52 -14.04 -20.69 -6.73
CA THR A 52 -15.39 -20.22 -7.00
C THR A 52 -15.37 -18.76 -7.41
N VAL A 53 -16.40 -18.33 -8.17
CA VAL A 53 -16.58 -16.93 -8.56
C VAL A 53 -16.58 -16.02 -7.32
N SER A 54 -17.18 -16.48 -6.21
CA SER A 54 -17.22 -15.77 -4.94
C SER A 54 -15.82 -15.57 -4.32
N GLU A 55 -14.99 -16.61 -4.27
CA GLU A 55 -13.63 -16.52 -3.74
C GLU A 55 -12.73 -15.63 -4.61
N THR A 56 -12.95 -15.63 -5.93
CA THR A 56 -12.23 -14.75 -6.84
C THR A 56 -12.61 -13.28 -6.60
N HIS A 57 -13.90 -12.99 -6.41
CA HIS A 57 -14.36 -11.65 -6.06
C HIS A 57 -13.85 -11.20 -4.70
N GLU A 58 -13.82 -12.10 -3.71
CA GLU A 58 -13.25 -11.84 -2.39
C GLU A 58 -11.75 -11.53 -2.50
N ALA A 59 -10.99 -12.31 -3.27
CA ALA A 59 -9.56 -12.07 -3.51
C ALA A 59 -9.29 -10.73 -4.21
N ILE A 60 -10.13 -10.32 -5.17
CA ILE A 60 -10.04 -9.01 -5.83
C ILE A 60 -10.37 -7.90 -4.83
N ALA A 61 -11.43 -8.04 -4.03
CA ALA A 61 -11.79 -7.06 -3.01
C ALA A 61 -10.67 -6.88 -1.97
N PHE A 62 -10.03 -7.98 -1.53
CA PHE A 62 -8.87 -7.92 -0.66
C PHE A 62 -7.66 -7.26 -1.31
N TYR A 63 -7.42 -7.52 -2.60
CA TYR A 63 -6.35 -6.87 -3.35
C TYR A 63 -6.58 -5.35 -3.45
N ASP A 64 -7.79 -4.91 -3.76
CA ASP A 64 -8.14 -3.49 -3.87
C ASP A 64 -8.02 -2.77 -2.52
N VAL A 65 -8.45 -3.40 -1.42
CA VAL A 65 -8.26 -2.85 -0.07
C VAL A 65 -6.77 -2.73 0.29
N ARG A 66 -5.96 -3.70 -0.09
CA ARG A 66 -4.51 -3.70 0.16
C ARG A 66 -3.78 -2.65 -0.68
N GLN A 67 -4.24 -2.39 -1.89
CA GLN A 67 -3.70 -1.34 -2.78
C GLN A 67 -4.20 0.06 -2.40
N ALA A 68 -5.40 0.17 -1.83
CA ALA A 68 -5.96 1.41 -1.32
C ALA A 68 -5.34 1.82 0.03
N ALA A 69 -4.73 0.88 0.75
CA ALA A 69 -3.87 1.20 1.88
C ALA A 69 -2.60 1.89 1.37
N PRO A 70 -2.19 3.03 1.97
CA PRO A 70 -0.98 3.73 1.55
C PRO A 70 0.22 2.79 1.64
N THR A 71 0.86 2.55 0.49
CA THR A 71 1.98 1.60 0.32
C THR A 71 3.30 2.11 0.91
N ASP A 72 3.37 3.34 1.41
CA ASP A 72 4.64 4.06 1.63
C ASP A 72 5.01 4.35 3.09
N ALA A 73 4.52 3.58 4.07
CA ALA A 73 5.15 3.58 5.39
C ALA A 73 5.85 2.24 5.58
N ASP A 74 7.17 2.24 5.42
CA ASP A 74 8.00 1.15 5.93
C ASP A 74 7.56 0.91 7.39
N PRO A 75 7.33 -0.33 7.84
CA PRO A 75 7.02 -0.60 9.24
C PRO A 75 8.03 0.04 10.21
N LEU A 76 9.26 0.27 9.77
CA LEU A 76 10.26 1.02 10.52
C LEU A 76 9.92 2.52 10.65
N ASP A 77 9.49 3.16 9.56
CA ASP A 77 9.08 4.56 9.56
C ASP A 77 7.83 4.79 10.40
N ALA A 78 6.88 3.85 10.36
CA ALA A 78 5.69 3.88 11.21
C ALA A 78 6.04 3.77 12.70
N LEU A 79 7.01 2.91 13.03
CA LEU A 79 7.51 2.74 14.40
C LEU A 79 8.28 3.98 14.88
N GLU A 80 9.10 4.58 14.02
CA GLU A 80 9.82 5.83 14.33
C GLU A 80 8.84 6.99 14.58
N ALA A 81 7.80 7.12 13.75
CA ALA A 81 6.76 8.13 13.92
C ALA A 81 6.01 7.96 15.25
N ASP A 82 5.62 6.74 15.61
CA ASP A 82 4.92 6.46 16.88
C ASP A 82 5.84 6.68 18.09
N PHE A 83 7.12 6.31 17.98
CA PHE A 83 8.11 6.60 19.02
C PHE A 83 8.32 8.11 19.24
N LEU A 84 8.44 8.88 18.16
CA LEU A 84 8.56 10.33 18.22
C LEU A 84 7.30 10.97 18.81
N ALA A 85 6.11 10.48 18.44
CA ALA A 85 4.83 10.91 19.01
C ALA A 85 4.72 10.57 20.51
N ALA A 86 5.16 9.38 20.93
CA ALA A 86 5.18 8.98 22.33
C ALA A 86 6.20 9.79 23.16
N LYS A 87 7.33 10.18 22.55
CA LYS A 87 8.33 11.07 23.16
C LYS A 87 7.81 12.50 23.31
N SER A 88 7.21 13.08 22.27
CA SER A 88 6.66 14.44 22.31
C SER A 88 5.47 14.56 23.25
N ALA A 89 4.65 13.51 23.33
CA ALA A 89 3.51 13.43 24.26
C ALA A 89 3.92 13.07 25.71
N GLY A 90 5.21 12.88 26.00
CA GLY A 90 5.70 12.53 27.34
C GLY A 90 5.31 11.12 27.85
N ARG A 91 4.57 10.34 27.04
CA ARG A 91 4.13 8.98 27.38
C ARG A 91 5.30 8.04 27.61
N LEU A 92 6.38 8.19 26.84
CA LEU A 92 7.59 7.38 27.00
C LEU A 92 8.23 7.58 28.39
N TRP A 93 8.35 8.83 28.85
CA TRP A 93 8.89 9.13 30.18
C TRP A 93 8.02 8.59 31.31
N HIS A 94 6.69 8.66 31.16
CA HIS A 94 5.77 8.07 32.11
C HIS A 94 5.90 6.55 32.19
N ALA A 95 6.00 5.86 31.04
CA ALA A 95 6.19 4.41 30.98
C ALA A 95 7.51 3.99 31.64
N VAL A 96 8.62 4.69 31.37
CA VAL A 96 9.92 4.43 32.00
C VAL A 96 9.83 4.57 33.53
N ARG A 97 9.21 5.65 34.01
CA ARG A 97 9.05 5.88 35.46
C ARG A 97 8.22 4.78 36.12
N GLN A 98 7.15 4.34 35.46
CA GLN A 98 6.28 3.28 35.96
C GLN A 98 7.01 1.95 36.03
N THR A 99 7.77 1.59 34.99
CA THR A 99 8.58 0.35 34.97
C THR A 99 9.65 0.36 36.06
N VAL A 100 10.37 1.47 36.24
CA VAL A 100 11.37 1.60 37.30
C VAL A 100 10.75 1.46 38.69
N GLN A 101 9.58 2.08 38.92
CA GLN A 101 8.86 1.93 40.18
C GLN A 101 8.37 0.50 40.41
N SER A 102 7.88 -0.17 39.36
CA SER A 102 7.45 -1.56 39.43
C SER A 102 8.61 -2.50 39.78
N ASN A 103 9.73 -2.38 39.06
CA ASN A 103 10.95 -3.17 39.32
C ASN A 103 11.50 -2.93 40.73
N ARG A 104 11.47 -1.68 41.22
CA ARG A 104 11.89 -1.36 42.59
C ARG A 104 10.99 -2.03 43.62
N ARG A 105 9.67 -2.07 43.40
CA ARG A 105 8.72 -2.77 44.29
C ARG A 105 8.92 -4.28 44.26
N GLN A 106 9.23 -4.85 43.10
CA GLN A 106 9.54 -6.28 42.97
C GLN A 106 10.85 -6.63 43.69
N ALA A 107 11.91 -5.82 43.51
CA ALA A 107 13.18 -6.01 44.19
C ALA A 107 13.06 -5.93 45.73
N VAL A 108 12.20 -5.04 46.24
CA VAL A 108 11.93 -4.94 47.70
C VAL A 108 11.08 -6.11 48.21
N LYS A 109 10.22 -6.72 47.38
CA LYS A 109 9.47 -7.93 47.75
C LYS A 109 10.28 -9.22 47.70
N ALA A 110 11.38 -9.22 46.94
CA ALA A 110 12.26 -10.37 46.75
C ALA A 110 13.45 -10.40 47.74
N ALA A 111 13.62 -9.36 48.56
CA ALA A 111 14.59 -9.24 49.64
C ALA A 111 13.93 -9.45 51.00
#